data_AF-A0A7C9DXI0-F1
#
_entry.id   AF-A0A7C9DXI0-F1
#
_cell.length_a   1.000
_cell.length_b   1.000
_cell.length_c   1.000
_cell.angle_alpha   90.00
_cell.angle_beta   90.00
_cell.angle_gamma   90.00
#
_symmetry.space_group_name_H-M   'P 1'
#
loop_
_entity.id
_entity.type
_entity.pdbx_description
1 polymer ?
#
loop_
_entity_poly.entity_id
_entity_poly.type
_entity_poly.pdbx_seq_one_letter_code
_entity_poly.pdbx_strand_id
1 'polypeptide(L)'
;MFAVLIWTMQDFPAYANLSGWSTKGFLACPNCHKDTVSHRLKHGRKWCYMGHRRFLELDHPWRFNRRAFGGKIERGSAPQTLSGHDILEQWSDFENIEFGKADKGKRKRGERYLLHQWKKKSIFFELPYWRHLLIRHNLDVMHVEKNVCDNILGTLLEMPGKNKDSFNARLDLIDMNMHEKLRVRQVGDKYQIPKAPYNLTLAEKRQVVTLLSKLIVPDSYSSNITR
;
A
#
# COMPACT_ATOMS: atom_id res chain seq x y z
N MET A 1 -21.47 5.42 -33.62
CA MET A 1 -20.79 5.99 -32.42
C MET A 1 -19.73 4.99 -32.00
N PHE A 2 -18.46 5.41 -31.92
CA PHE A 2 -17.39 4.55 -31.41
C PHE A 2 -17.04 5.00 -30.01
N ALA A 3 -16.95 4.08 -29.06
CA ALA A 3 -16.54 4.34 -27.69
C ALA A 3 -15.20 3.65 -27.43
N VAL A 4 -14.32 4.33 -26.70
CA VAL A 4 -12.99 3.82 -26.33
C VAL A 4 -12.84 3.94 -24.81
N LEU A 5 -12.38 2.86 -24.18
CA LEU A 5 -12.04 2.85 -22.76
C LEU A 5 -10.56 3.17 -22.60
N ILE A 6 -10.23 4.34 -22.06
CA ILE A 6 -8.84 4.81 -21.94
C ILE A 6 -8.16 4.25 -20.68
N TRP A 7 -8.84 4.28 -19.53
CA TRP A 7 -8.38 3.68 -18.29
C TRP A 7 -9.55 3.44 -17.34
N THR A 8 -9.31 2.64 -16.31
CA THR A 8 -10.23 2.48 -15.18
C THR A 8 -9.71 3.25 -13.96
N MET A 9 -10.59 3.79 -13.11
CA MET A 9 -10.23 4.34 -11.80
C MET A 9 -10.93 3.54 -10.71
N GLN A 10 -10.16 2.99 -9.77
CA GLN A 10 -10.72 2.10 -8.74
C GLN A 10 -9.89 2.05 -7.47
N ASP A 11 -10.50 1.65 -6.37
CA ASP A 11 -9.78 1.36 -5.14
C ASP A 11 -8.83 0.14 -5.29
N PHE A 12 -7.97 -0.07 -4.29
CA PHE A 12 -6.94 -1.11 -4.33
C PHE A 12 -7.52 -2.55 -4.35
N PRO A 13 -8.63 -2.86 -3.66
CA PRO A 13 -9.32 -4.15 -3.83
C PRO A 13 -9.91 -4.36 -5.23
N ALA A 14 -10.62 -3.39 -5.80
CA ALA A 14 -11.22 -3.49 -7.12
C ALA A 14 -10.15 -3.53 -8.21
N TYR A 15 -8.98 -2.90 -8.00
CA TYR A 15 -7.84 -3.02 -8.90
C TYR A 15 -7.49 -4.49 -9.17
N ALA A 16 -7.50 -5.34 -8.13
CA ALA A 16 -7.19 -6.76 -8.30
C ALA A 16 -8.22 -7.48 -9.18
N ASN A 17 -9.48 -7.07 -9.10
CA ASN A 17 -10.55 -7.65 -9.90
C ASN A 17 -10.50 -7.17 -11.36
N LEU A 18 -10.06 -5.94 -11.62
CA LEU A 18 -10.00 -5.40 -12.99
C LEU A 18 -8.72 -5.80 -13.72
N SER A 19 -7.57 -5.69 -13.06
CA SER A 19 -6.28 -6.06 -13.65
C SER A 19 -6.05 -7.57 -13.70
N GLY A 20 -6.60 -8.32 -12.73
CA GLY A 20 -6.24 -9.71 -12.50
C GLY A 20 -4.97 -9.90 -11.65
N TRP A 21 -4.21 -8.83 -11.37
CA TRP A 21 -3.06 -8.88 -10.46
C TRP A 21 -3.53 -8.89 -9.00
N SER A 22 -3.06 -9.82 -8.17
CA SER A 22 -3.49 -9.86 -6.78
C SER A 22 -2.83 -8.79 -5.92
N THR A 23 -3.63 -7.90 -5.35
CA THR A 23 -3.21 -6.85 -4.42
C THR A 23 -3.04 -7.32 -2.96
N LYS A 24 -2.86 -8.62 -2.73
CA LYS A 24 -2.68 -9.22 -1.40
C LYS A 24 -1.39 -10.01 -1.29
N GLY A 25 -0.66 -9.87 -0.19
CA GLY A 25 0.55 -10.65 0.07
C GLY A 25 1.82 -9.91 -0.33
N PHE A 26 2.92 -10.64 -0.52
CA PHE A 26 4.25 -10.05 -0.61
C PHE A 26 4.53 -9.34 -1.96
N LEU A 27 3.76 -9.64 -3.02
CA LEU A 27 3.85 -8.99 -4.35
C LEU A 27 2.64 -8.09 -4.66
N ALA A 28 2.04 -7.46 -3.65
CA ALA A 28 0.81 -6.70 -3.87
C ALA A 28 0.97 -5.43 -4.70
N CYS A 29 2.18 -4.89 -4.86
CA CYS A 29 2.39 -3.62 -5.55
C CYS A 29 2.15 -3.79 -7.07
N PRO A 30 1.16 -3.08 -7.64
CA PRO A 30 0.83 -3.19 -9.06
C PRO A 30 1.82 -2.47 -9.97
N ASN A 31 2.75 -1.68 -9.41
CA ASN A 31 3.79 -1.02 -10.21
C ASN A 31 5.06 -1.87 -10.22
N CYS A 32 5.44 -2.42 -9.06
CA CYS A 32 6.67 -3.21 -8.92
C CYS A 32 6.50 -4.68 -9.34
N HIS A 33 5.28 -5.23 -9.34
CA HIS A 33 5.00 -6.63 -9.68
C HIS A 33 5.95 -7.63 -8.99
N LYS A 34 6.71 -8.42 -9.76
CA LYS A 34 7.67 -9.41 -9.27
C LYS A 34 8.84 -8.75 -8.51
N ASP A 35 9.17 -7.50 -8.83
CA ASP A 35 10.23 -6.72 -8.19
C ASP A 35 9.76 -6.01 -6.91
N THR A 36 8.56 -6.33 -6.41
CA THR A 36 8.07 -5.82 -5.14
C THR A 36 8.99 -6.28 -4.01
N VAL A 37 9.69 -5.33 -3.39
CA VAL A 37 10.45 -5.60 -2.18
C VAL A 37 9.47 -5.50 -1.01
N SER A 38 9.26 -6.59 -0.29
CA SER A 38 8.39 -6.60 0.87
C SER A 38 9.02 -7.31 2.05
N HIS A 39 8.54 -6.97 3.23
CA HIS A 39 8.99 -7.50 4.50
C HIS A 39 7.78 -7.83 5.36
N ARG A 40 7.77 -9.02 5.96
CA ARG A 40 6.71 -9.44 6.87
C ARG A 40 7.05 -8.94 8.28
N LEU A 41 6.28 -7.99 8.78
CA LEU A 41 6.40 -7.53 10.16
C LEU A 41 6.10 -8.67 11.13
N LYS A 42 7.04 -8.96 12.04
CA LYS A 42 6.97 -10.09 12.98
C LYS A 42 5.86 -9.87 14.01
N HIS A 43 5.80 -8.68 14.59
CA HIS A 43 4.86 -8.33 15.65
C HIS A 43 3.55 -7.80 15.07
N GLY A 44 3.60 -6.88 14.09
CA GLY A 44 2.42 -6.33 13.43
C GLY A 44 1.69 -7.32 12.53
N ARG A 45 2.33 -8.44 12.15
CA ARG A 45 1.76 -9.48 11.27
C ARG A 45 1.12 -8.87 10.02
N LYS A 46 1.77 -7.87 9.43
CA LYS A 46 1.41 -7.23 8.15
C LYS A 46 2.58 -7.29 7.16
N TRP A 47 2.26 -7.21 5.88
CA TRP A 47 3.28 -7.01 4.85
C TRP A 47 3.58 -5.51 4.79
N CYS A 48 4.85 -5.17 4.90
CA CYS A 48 5.39 -3.84 4.67
C CYS A 48 6.08 -3.84 3.31
N TYR A 49 5.78 -2.87 2.45
CA TYR A 49 6.39 -2.76 1.12
C TYR A 49 7.56 -1.77 1.19
N MET A 50 8.75 -2.33 1.07
CA MET A 50 10.02 -1.63 1.15
C MET A 50 10.48 -1.32 -0.28
N GLY A 51 11.51 -0.49 -0.46
CA GLY A 51 12.04 -0.18 -1.81
C GLY A 51 11.31 0.92 -2.57
N HIS A 52 10.44 1.69 -1.91
CA HIS A 52 9.87 2.94 -2.45
C HIS A 52 10.95 3.99 -2.78
N ARG A 53 12.10 3.94 -2.10
CA ARG A 53 13.25 4.82 -2.36
C ARG A 53 13.86 4.62 -3.76
N ARG A 54 13.60 3.48 -4.42
CA ARG A 54 14.04 3.23 -5.81
C ARG A 54 13.39 4.16 -6.84
N PHE A 55 12.29 4.82 -6.47
CA PHE A 55 11.60 5.80 -7.32
C PHE A 55 12.13 7.23 -7.15
N LEU A 56 13.03 7.47 -6.18
CA LEU A 56 13.68 8.77 -6.01
C LEU A 56 14.87 8.91 -6.98
N GLU A 57 15.30 10.13 -7.28
CA GLU A 57 16.54 10.37 -8.04
C GLU A 57 17.76 9.68 -7.42
N LEU A 58 18.75 9.30 -8.22
CA LEU A 58 19.89 8.49 -7.78
C LEU A 58 20.74 9.16 -6.69
N ASP A 59 20.82 10.48 -6.70
CA ASP A 59 21.54 11.32 -5.74
C ASP A 59 20.66 11.78 -4.57
N HIS A 60 19.38 11.39 -4.53
CA HIS A 60 18.45 11.85 -3.50
C HIS A 60 18.92 11.43 -2.09
N PRO A 61 19.02 12.35 -1.11
CA PRO A 61 19.60 12.08 0.22
C PRO A 61 18.99 10.88 0.96
N TRP A 62 17.68 10.67 0.80
CA TRP A 62 17.00 9.53 1.43
C TRP A 62 17.47 8.17 0.94
N ARG A 63 18.02 8.05 -0.28
CA ARG A 63 18.65 6.81 -0.76
C ARG A 63 19.85 6.42 0.09
N PHE A 64 20.60 7.40 0.61
CA PHE A 64 21.79 7.18 1.44
C PHE A 64 21.49 7.14 2.95
N ASN A 65 20.27 7.47 3.37
CA ASN A 65 19.90 7.52 4.79
C ASN A 65 19.73 6.12 5.42
N ARG A 66 20.86 5.51 5.78
CA ARG A 66 20.89 4.19 6.45
C ARG A 66 20.17 4.20 7.81
N ARG A 67 20.28 5.30 8.56
CA ARG A 67 19.76 5.40 9.93
C ARG A 67 18.24 5.32 9.97
N ALA A 68 17.57 6.04 9.06
CA ALA A 68 16.12 5.99 8.96
C ALA A 68 15.64 4.68 8.32
N PHE A 69 16.39 4.13 7.34
CA PHE A 69 15.92 3.06 6.48
C PHE A 69 16.56 1.67 6.71
N GLY A 70 16.78 1.28 7.97
CA GLY A 70 17.15 -0.10 8.32
C GLY A 70 18.56 -0.49 7.89
N GLY A 71 19.48 0.47 7.89
CA GLY A 71 20.91 0.27 7.64
C GLY A 71 21.34 0.21 6.18
N LYS A 72 20.39 0.21 5.23
CA LYS A 72 20.66 -0.03 3.80
C LYS A 72 20.72 1.25 2.96
N ILE A 73 21.74 1.34 2.11
CA ILE A 73 21.78 2.33 1.03
C ILE A 73 20.97 1.79 -0.14
N GLU A 74 20.13 2.63 -0.75
CA GLU A 74 19.36 2.29 -1.93
C GLU A 74 20.12 2.68 -3.20
N ARG A 75 20.58 1.68 -3.96
CA ARG A 75 21.26 1.86 -5.25
C ARG A 75 20.45 1.31 -6.43
N GLY A 76 19.32 0.66 -6.18
CA GLY A 76 18.49 0.07 -7.21
C GLY A 76 17.82 1.12 -8.09
N SER A 77 17.60 0.77 -9.34
CA SER A 77 16.72 1.51 -10.25
C SER A 77 15.26 1.28 -9.88
N ALA A 78 14.40 2.20 -10.31
CA ALA A 78 12.95 1.98 -10.26
C ALA A 78 12.61 0.70 -11.05
N PRO A 79 11.75 -0.19 -10.52
CA PRO A 79 11.26 -1.34 -11.26
C PRO A 79 10.63 -0.92 -12.59
N GLN A 80 10.84 -1.73 -13.63
CA GLN A 80 10.17 -1.52 -14.90
C GLN A 80 8.69 -1.90 -14.77
N THR A 81 7.82 -0.98 -15.19
CA THR A 81 6.39 -1.25 -15.25
C THR A 81 6.10 -2.18 -16.43
N LEU A 82 5.25 -3.19 -16.21
CA LEU A 82 4.85 -4.08 -17.30
C LEU A 82 4.01 -3.33 -18.34
N SER A 83 4.41 -3.44 -19.60
CA SER A 83 3.60 -3.03 -20.74
C SER A 83 2.40 -3.95 -20.91
N GLY A 84 1.42 -3.56 -21.72
CA GLY A 84 0.30 -4.45 -22.04
C GLY A 84 0.74 -5.68 -22.84
N HIS A 85 1.81 -5.56 -23.64
CA HIS A 85 2.41 -6.70 -24.34
C HIS A 85 3.10 -7.64 -23.38
N ASP A 86 3.88 -7.14 -22.41
CA ASP A 86 4.57 -7.96 -21.42
C ASP A 86 3.57 -8.77 -20.58
N ILE A 87 2.41 -8.18 -20.28
CA ILE A 87 1.33 -8.89 -19.59
C ILE A 87 0.76 -9.98 -20.48
N LEU A 88 0.51 -9.72 -21.77
CA LEU A 88 0.00 -10.74 -22.68
C LEU A 88 0.99 -11.89 -22.90
N GLU A 89 2.28 -11.59 -23.00
CA GLU A 89 3.35 -12.57 -23.10
C GLU A 89 3.41 -13.45 -21.86
N GLN A 90 3.28 -12.87 -20.66
CA GLN A 90 3.15 -13.68 -19.43
C GLN A 90 1.96 -14.65 -19.47
N TRP A 91 0.92 -14.34 -20.24
CA TRP A 91 -0.26 -15.19 -20.41
C TRP A 91 -0.21 -16.09 -21.66
N SER A 92 0.88 -16.13 -22.43
CA SER A 92 0.96 -16.94 -23.66
C SER A 92 0.76 -18.42 -23.41
N ASP A 93 1.29 -18.91 -22.28
CA ASP A 93 1.36 -20.34 -21.96
C ASP A 93 0.22 -20.80 -21.04
N PHE A 94 -0.74 -19.91 -20.75
CA PHE A 94 -1.77 -20.14 -19.74
C PHE A 94 -3.16 -19.85 -20.27
N GLU A 95 -4.05 -20.82 -20.09
CA GLU A 95 -5.48 -20.59 -20.28
C GLU A 95 -6.05 -19.72 -19.16
N ASN A 96 -7.03 -18.88 -19.50
CA ASN A 96 -7.71 -18.05 -18.51
C ASN A 96 -8.60 -18.90 -17.61
N ILE A 97 -8.92 -18.40 -16.42
CA ILE A 97 -9.84 -19.11 -15.52
C ILE A 97 -11.26 -19.04 -16.05
N GLU A 98 -11.95 -20.18 -16.07
CA GLU A 98 -13.41 -20.21 -16.22
C GLU A 98 -14.10 -19.59 -15.00
N PHE A 99 -14.84 -18.51 -15.23
CA PHE A 99 -15.60 -17.83 -14.18
C PHE A 99 -16.90 -18.60 -13.89
N GLY A 100 -17.12 -18.95 -12.63
CA GLY A 100 -18.35 -19.63 -12.20
C GLY A 100 -18.25 -20.22 -10.79
N LYS A 101 -19.40 -20.64 -10.23
CA LYS A 101 -19.42 -21.44 -9.00
C LYS A 101 -18.99 -22.87 -9.36
N ALA A 102 -17.75 -23.23 -9.08
CA ALA A 102 -17.37 -24.64 -9.05
C ALA A 102 -17.94 -25.29 -7.78
N ASP A 103 -18.59 -26.45 -7.92
CA ASP A 103 -19.14 -27.25 -6.81
C ASP A 103 -18.08 -27.91 -5.90
N LYS A 104 -16.81 -27.52 -6.03
CA LYS A 104 -15.68 -28.18 -5.37
C LYS A 104 -14.95 -27.26 -4.41
N GLY A 105 -15.41 -27.26 -3.16
CA GLY A 105 -14.62 -26.99 -1.95
C GLY A 105 -13.94 -25.62 -1.83
N LYS A 106 -13.51 -25.27 -0.62
CA LYS A 106 -12.66 -24.08 -0.40
C LYS A 106 -11.32 -24.30 -1.13
N ARG A 107 -11.07 -23.61 -2.25
CA ARG A 107 -9.77 -23.62 -2.96
C ARG A 107 -8.63 -23.48 -1.95
N LYS A 108 -7.65 -24.40 -1.99
CA LYS A 108 -6.48 -24.34 -1.09
C LYS A 108 -5.74 -23.02 -1.30
N ARG A 109 -5.16 -22.48 -0.21
CA ARG A 109 -4.55 -21.14 -0.21
C ARG A 109 -3.42 -20.95 -1.23
N GLY A 110 -2.77 -22.04 -1.67
CA GLY A 110 -1.69 -22.06 -2.67
C GLY A 110 -2.14 -22.12 -4.13
N GLU A 111 -3.27 -22.77 -4.44
CA GLU A 111 -3.83 -22.91 -5.80
C GLU A 111 -4.55 -21.63 -6.28
N ARG A 112 -4.43 -20.53 -5.54
CA ARG A 112 -5.16 -19.28 -5.79
C ARG A 112 -4.54 -18.41 -6.89
N TYR A 113 -3.32 -18.68 -7.28
CA TYR A 113 -2.56 -17.87 -8.23
C TYR A 113 -2.09 -18.76 -9.36
N LEU A 114 -2.32 -18.32 -10.59
CA LEU A 114 -1.98 -19.08 -11.79
C LEU A 114 -0.53 -18.85 -12.21
N LEU A 115 -0.05 -17.62 -12.05
CA LEU A 115 1.27 -17.22 -12.48
C LEU A 115 1.76 -16.06 -11.63
N HIS A 116 2.80 -16.26 -10.81
CA HIS A 116 3.53 -15.16 -10.18
C HIS A 116 2.64 -14.04 -9.59
N GLN A 117 1.51 -14.37 -8.93
CA GLN A 117 0.49 -13.48 -8.33
C GLN A 117 -0.75 -13.15 -9.21
N TRP A 118 -0.75 -13.46 -10.50
CA TRP A 118 -1.92 -13.34 -11.38
C TRP A 118 -3.05 -14.30 -10.97
N LYS A 119 -4.28 -13.80 -11.00
CA LYS A 119 -5.50 -14.56 -10.71
C LYS A 119 -6.36 -14.82 -11.94
N LYS A 120 -6.24 -13.99 -12.98
CA LYS A 120 -6.99 -14.08 -14.22
C LYS A 120 -6.38 -13.17 -15.26
N LYS A 121 -6.62 -13.46 -16.54
CA LYS A 121 -6.42 -12.52 -17.62
C LYS A 121 -7.59 -11.53 -17.61
N SER A 122 -7.28 -10.24 -17.63
CA SER A 122 -8.31 -9.20 -17.66
C SER A 122 -9.10 -9.25 -18.97
N ILE A 123 -10.43 -9.13 -18.88
CA ILE A 123 -11.32 -9.07 -20.06
C ILE A 123 -10.99 -7.87 -20.96
N PHE A 124 -10.40 -6.81 -20.41
CA PHE A 124 -10.03 -5.65 -21.21
C PHE A 124 -8.96 -5.96 -22.27
N PHE A 125 -8.22 -7.06 -22.14
CA PHE A 125 -7.30 -7.51 -23.20
C PHE A 125 -8.01 -8.09 -24.43
N GLU A 126 -9.33 -8.27 -24.41
CA GLU A 126 -10.14 -8.52 -25.61
C GLU A 126 -10.29 -7.25 -26.47
N LEU A 127 -10.08 -6.06 -25.90
CA LEU A 127 -10.04 -4.81 -26.65
C LEU A 127 -8.69 -4.71 -27.39
N PRO A 128 -8.67 -4.64 -28.73
CA PRO A 128 -7.42 -4.73 -29.51
C PRO A 128 -6.37 -3.67 -29.15
N TYR A 129 -6.82 -2.49 -28.71
CA TYR A 129 -5.96 -1.36 -28.35
C TYR A 129 -5.45 -1.43 -26.90
N TRP A 130 -6.04 -2.24 -26.02
CA TRP A 130 -5.73 -2.20 -24.57
C TRP A 130 -4.27 -2.50 -24.25
N ARG A 131 -3.65 -3.41 -25.01
CA ARG A 131 -2.23 -3.76 -24.87
C ARG A 131 -1.28 -2.60 -25.19
N HIS A 132 -1.74 -1.62 -25.97
CA HIS A 132 -0.96 -0.45 -26.39
C HIS A 132 -1.10 0.72 -25.40
N LEU A 133 -2.04 0.66 -24.46
CA LEU A 133 -2.22 1.72 -23.46
C LEU A 133 -1.09 1.68 -22.43
N LEU A 134 -0.42 2.82 -22.25
CA LEU A 134 0.62 2.99 -21.22
C LEU A 134 0.02 2.90 -19.81
N ILE A 135 -1.16 3.49 -19.62
CA ILE A 135 -1.89 3.51 -18.35
C ILE A 135 -3.22 2.80 -18.56
N ARG A 136 -3.43 1.69 -17.84
CA ARG A 136 -4.63 0.83 -17.97
C ARG A 136 -5.55 0.93 -16.76
N HIS A 137 -4.95 0.93 -15.58
CA HIS A 137 -5.63 0.86 -14.30
C HIS A 137 -5.06 1.90 -13.35
N ASN A 138 -5.86 2.90 -13.00
CA ASN A 138 -5.54 3.94 -12.04
C ASN A 138 -6.14 3.62 -10.68
N LEU A 139 -5.41 4.01 -9.63
CA LEU A 139 -5.93 3.95 -8.27
C LEU A 139 -6.78 5.19 -8.00
N ASP A 140 -7.93 5.00 -7.38
CA ASP A 140 -8.79 6.07 -6.91
C ASP A 140 -8.09 6.81 -5.76
N VAL A 141 -7.57 7.99 -6.08
CA VAL A 141 -6.81 8.84 -5.18
C VAL A 141 -7.67 9.27 -3.99
N MET A 142 -8.95 9.57 -4.19
CA MET A 142 -9.81 10.03 -3.09
C MET A 142 -9.93 8.98 -1.98
N HIS A 143 -10.11 7.71 -2.35
CA HIS A 143 -10.20 6.63 -1.37
C HIS A 143 -8.86 6.37 -0.69
N VAL A 144 -7.74 6.50 -1.42
CA VAL A 144 -6.39 6.36 -0.85
C VAL A 144 -6.10 7.49 0.13
N GLU A 145 -6.34 8.74 -0.25
CA GLU A 145 -6.13 9.92 0.58
C GLU A 145 -6.97 9.88 1.84
N LYS A 146 -8.26 9.56 1.73
CA LYS A 146 -9.14 9.38 2.90
C LYS A 146 -8.54 8.38 3.89
N ASN A 147 -8.13 7.21 3.39
CA ASN A 147 -7.54 6.17 4.25
C ASN A 147 -6.22 6.63 4.90
N VAL A 148 -5.38 7.37 4.18
CA VAL A 148 -4.13 7.93 4.72
C VAL A 148 -4.44 8.97 5.80
N CYS A 149 -5.32 9.91 5.54
CA CYS A 149 -5.75 10.95 6.48
C CYS A 149 -6.36 10.34 7.75
N ASP A 150 -7.27 9.37 7.62
CA ASP A 150 -7.88 8.67 8.77
C ASP A 150 -6.83 7.98 9.64
N ASN A 151 -5.80 7.40 9.03
CA ASN A 151 -4.71 6.74 9.76
C ASN A 151 -3.79 7.76 10.47
N ILE A 152 -3.52 8.91 9.83
CA ILE A 152 -2.74 10.00 10.43
C ILE A 152 -3.51 10.57 11.63
N LEU A 153 -4.77 10.96 11.45
CA LEU A 153 -5.61 11.50 12.51
C LEU A 153 -5.80 10.49 13.66
N GLY A 154 -6.07 9.22 13.32
CA GLY A 154 -6.19 8.15 14.31
C GLY A 154 -4.92 7.96 15.15
N THR A 155 -3.74 8.21 14.56
CA THR A 155 -2.45 8.13 15.24
C THR A 155 -2.18 9.36 16.09
N LEU A 156 -2.33 10.57 15.53
CA LEU A 156 -2.08 11.84 16.23
C LEU A 156 -3.01 12.05 17.43
N LEU A 157 -4.27 11.66 17.30
CA LEU A 157 -5.28 11.80 18.35
C LEU A 157 -5.29 10.61 19.32
N GLU A 158 -4.50 9.57 19.06
CA GLU A 158 -4.44 8.32 19.83
C GLU A 158 -5.82 7.63 19.93
N MET A 159 -6.57 7.61 18.82
CA MET A 159 -7.91 7.04 18.77
C MET A 159 -7.88 5.50 18.95
N PRO A 160 -8.69 4.94 19.87
CA PRO A 160 -8.78 3.49 20.06
C PRO A 160 -9.08 2.75 18.75
N GLY A 161 -8.28 1.72 18.43
CA GLY A 161 -8.44 0.91 17.23
C GLY A 161 -8.00 1.55 15.90
N LYS A 162 -7.80 2.88 15.85
CA LYS A 162 -7.31 3.59 14.65
C LYS A 162 -5.83 3.95 14.72
N ASN A 163 -5.28 4.13 15.92
CA ASN A 163 -3.86 4.43 16.12
C ASN A 163 -2.94 3.39 15.46
N LYS A 164 -2.01 3.84 14.59
CA LYS A 164 -1.01 2.97 13.94
C LYS A 164 0.29 2.85 14.72
N ASP A 165 0.47 3.70 15.73
CA ASP A 165 1.61 3.70 16.61
C ASP A 165 1.36 2.84 17.85
N SER A 166 1.49 1.54 17.66
CA SER A 166 1.24 0.52 18.69
C SER A 166 2.52 -0.04 19.29
N PHE A 167 2.41 -0.70 20.44
CA PHE A 167 3.53 -1.44 21.05
C PHE A 167 4.17 -2.44 20.07
N ASN A 168 3.35 -3.18 19.31
CA ASN A 168 3.83 -4.10 18.28
C ASN A 168 4.59 -3.38 17.16
N ALA A 169 4.11 -2.20 16.73
CA ALA A 169 4.82 -1.39 15.75
C ALA A 169 6.20 -0.94 16.28
N ARG A 170 6.30 -0.60 17.58
CA ARG A 170 7.59 -0.25 18.20
C ARG A 170 8.54 -1.44 18.34
N LEU A 171 8.03 -2.65 18.55
CA LEU A 171 8.84 -3.87 18.50
C LEU A 171 9.33 -4.16 17.07
N ASP A 172 8.47 -4.00 16.07
CA ASP A 172 8.87 -4.15 14.66
C ASP A 172 9.99 -3.15 14.29
N LEU A 173 10.03 -1.94 14.86
CA LEU A 173 11.15 -1.00 14.67
C LEU A 173 12.50 -1.52 15.23
N ILE A 174 12.46 -2.33 16.30
CA ILE A 174 13.67 -3.00 16.83
C ILE A 174 14.13 -4.05 15.83
N ASP A 175 13.22 -4.94 15.41
CA ASP A 175 13.51 -6.03 14.47
C ASP A 175 14.02 -5.51 13.13
N MET A 176 13.46 -4.40 12.64
CA MET A 176 13.88 -3.76 11.39
C MET A 176 15.16 -2.90 11.54
N ASN A 177 15.67 -2.77 12.77
CA ASN A 177 16.78 -1.88 13.11
C ASN A 177 16.58 -0.44 12.58
N MET A 178 15.40 0.13 12.81
CA MET A 178 15.02 1.50 12.40
C MET A 178 14.67 2.38 13.60
N HIS A 179 14.73 3.70 13.41
CA HIS A 179 14.20 4.70 14.35
C HIS A 179 14.50 4.44 15.83
N GLU A 180 15.79 4.34 16.19
CA GLU A 180 16.27 4.01 17.54
C GLU A 180 15.57 4.78 18.68
N LYS A 181 15.34 6.09 18.49
CA LYS A 181 14.67 6.95 19.48
C LYS A 181 13.22 6.54 19.78
N LEU A 182 12.58 5.80 18.87
CA LEU A 182 11.18 5.35 18.98
C LEU A 182 11.06 3.92 19.53
N ARG A 183 12.14 3.16 19.63
CA ARG A 183 12.08 1.76 20.08
C ARG A 183 11.64 1.65 21.54
N VAL A 184 10.94 0.57 21.88
CA VAL A 184 10.59 0.29 23.29
C VAL A 184 11.85 0.11 24.12
N ARG A 185 11.80 0.56 25.38
CA ARG A 185 12.88 0.38 26.35
C ARG A 185 12.39 -0.49 27.48
N GLN A 186 13.18 -1.48 27.86
CA GLN A 186 12.89 -2.27 29.05
C GLN A 186 13.46 -1.54 30.27
N VAL A 187 12.60 -1.29 31.26
CA VAL A 187 12.96 -0.67 32.54
C VAL A 187 12.47 -1.62 33.64
N GLY A 188 13.39 -2.46 34.14
CA GLY A 188 13.06 -3.60 34.99
C GLY A 188 12.17 -4.60 34.24
N ASP A 189 11.04 -4.96 34.86
CA ASP A 189 10.06 -5.90 34.26
C ASP A 189 9.04 -5.22 33.34
N LYS A 190 9.09 -3.90 33.18
CA LYS A 190 8.13 -3.14 32.38
C LYS A 190 8.75 -2.61 31.10
N TYR A 191 7.93 -2.53 30.06
CA TYR A 191 8.28 -1.84 28.82
C TYR A 191 7.79 -0.40 28.84
N GLN A 192 8.68 0.52 28.53
CA GLN A 192 8.38 1.93 28.31
C GLN A 192 8.35 2.22 26.81
N ILE A 193 7.28 2.87 26.34
CA ILE A 193 7.17 3.37 24.97
C ILE A 193 7.61 4.85 24.97
N PRO A 194 8.71 5.21 24.29
CA PRO A 194 9.10 6.61 24.17
C PRO A 194 8.06 7.40 23.38
N LYS A 195 7.73 8.61 23.86
CA LYS A 195 6.88 9.55 23.13
C LYS A 195 7.49 9.84 21.75
N ALA A 196 6.67 9.74 20.71
CA ALA A 196 7.10 10.14 19.38
C ALA A 196 7.12 11.67 19.26
N PRO A 197 7.85 12.22 18.27
CA PRO A 197 7.82 13.65 17.96
C PRO A 197 6.42 14.20 17.65
N TYR A 198 5.50 13.33 17.24
CA TYR A 198 4.13 13.67 16.86
C TYR A 198 3.10 13.40 17.96
N ASN A 199 3.51 13.00 19.17
CA ASN A 199 2.58 12.86 20.29
C ASN A 199 2.13 14.24 20.77
N LEU A 200 0.83 14.50 20.62
CA LEU A 200 0.19 15.74 21.04
C LEU A 200 -0.23 15.67 22.51
N THR A 201 -0.05 16.78 23.22
CA THR A 201 -0.68 17.01 24.53
C THR A 201 -2.20 17.11 24.40
N LEU A 202 -2.93 16.98 25.51
CA LEU A 202 -4.39 17.12 25.49
C LEU A 202 -4.84 18.50 24.96
N ALA A 203 -4.09 19.55 25.28
CA ALA A 203 -4.37 20.90 24.79
C ALA A 203 -4.20 20.99 23.26
N GLU A 204 -3.11 20.46 22.72
CA GLU A 204 -2.84 20.44 21.28
C GLU A 204 -3.87 19.56 20.54
N LYS A 205 -4.25 18.41 21.09
CA LYS A 205 -5.33 17.58 20.52
C LYS A 205 -6.64 18.36 20.43
N ARG A 206 -7.01 19.11 21.47
CA ARG A 206 -8.21 19.97 21.46
C ARG A 206 -8.12 21.06 20.40
N GLN A 207 -6.95 21.67 20.20
CA GLN A 207 -6.74 22.66 19.15
C GLN A 207 -6.93 22.05 17.75
N VAL A 208 -6.34 20.88 17.49
CA VAL A 208 -6.50 20.17 16.20
C VAL A 208 -7.96 19.83 15.94
N VAL A 209 -8.67 19.25 16.90
CA VAL A 209 -10.10 18.92 16.76
C VAL A 209 -10.94 20.18 16.53
N THR A 210 -10.66 21.27 17.25
CA THR A 210 -11.37 22.56 17.09
C THR A 210 -11.12 23.18 15.71
N LEU A 211 -9.89 23.08 15.19
CA LEU A 211 -9.56 23.53 13.85
C LEU A 211 -10.35 22.73 12.81
N LEU A 212 -10.30 21.40 12.90
CA LEU A 212 -11.00 20.50 11.98
C LEU A 212 -12.53 20.70 12.01
N SER A 213 -13.11 20.99 13.18
CA SER A 213 -14.55 21.25 13.29
C SER A 213 -15.00 22.56 12.65
N LYS A 214 -14.07 23.52 12.50
CA LYS A 214 -14.34 24.84 11.92
C LYS A 214 -13.86 24.96 10.47
N LEU A 215 -13.23 23.91 9.93
CA LEU A 215 -12.65 23.94 8.60
C LEU A 215 -13.77 23.96 7.56
N ILE A 216 -13.81 25.04 6.78
CA ILE A 216 -14.67 25.18 5.60
C ILE A 216 -13.74 25.07 4.39
N VAL A 217 -14.03 24.12 3.50
CA VAL A 217 -13.30 23.94 2.24
C VAL A 217 -14.25 24.11 1.06
N PRO A 218 -13.76 24.44 -0.14
CA PRO A 218 -14.57 24.45 -1.35
C PRO A 218 -15.29 23.11 -1.59
N ASP A 219 -16.39 23.17 -2.34
CA ASP A 219 -17.08 21.96 -2.76
C ASP A 219 -16.12 21.00 -3.49
N SER A 220 -16.30 19.70 -3.27
CA SER A 220 -15.46 18.59 -3.77
C SER A 220 -14.04 18.46 -3.18
N TYR A 221 -13.65 19.32 -2.23
CA TYR A 221 -12.29 19.27 -1.65
C TYR A 221 -12.16 18.32 -0.44
N SER A 222 -13.22 18.14 0.35
CA SER A 222 -13.26 17.20 1.47
C SER A 222 -14.68 16.75 1.75
N SER A 223 -14.84 15.51 2.22
CA SER A 223 -16.07 15.12 2.92
C SER A 223 -16.17 15.85 4.26
N ASN A 224 -17.39 16.09 4.74
CA ASN A 224 -17.62 16.76 6.01
C ASN A 224 -16.92 16.01 7.17
N ILE A 225 -15.94 16.66 7.81
CA ILE A 225 -15.10 16.10 8.88
C ILE A 225 -15.84 16.09 10.23
N THR A 226 -16.93 16.86 10.37
CA THR A 226 -17.67 17.00 11.64
C THR A 226 -18.57 15.80 12.00
N ARG A 227 -18.59 14.74 11.20
CA ARG A 227 -19.50 13.59 11.32
C ARG A 227 -18.83 12.39 11.96
#